data_AF-A0A9D7NFM2-F1
#
_entry.id   AF-A0A9D7NFM2-F1
#
_cell.length_a   1.000
_cell.length_b   1.000
_cell.length_c   1.000
_cell.angle_alpha   90.00
_cell.angle_beta   90.00
_cell.angle_gamma   90.00
#
_symmetry.space_group_name_H-M   'P 1'
#
loop_
_entity.id
_entity.type
_entity.pdbx_description
1 polymer ?
#
loop_
_entity_poly.entity_id
_entity_poly.type
_entity_poly.pdbx_seq_one_letter_code
_entity_poly.pdbx_strand_id
1 'polypeptide(L)'
;MAYFGLVFFAMLLGYTIYVGLSMSQHRLPLFAFYVAMALLTLGLVPSVAYLLQLNLPAAKVLQPMPITPWHYFTLIVPILAMIVLGALDWKRDTTRDETSLVQRVSRTLQEQPLVPFILLGLGLLAQLLTPQLPAVLRQAGVFGGMILWIGVIHLLFTSYSWPIKLGILLLLFIFMAYRALQSTMFGDLFLWPVWLTFYAQLYYRWSSRALWRAGGIGLLFLFLILVWKYDYRERVKQSAAEDHWRLFSKTTQDWAKNPWNNNRWQQALDRLNQGNHLAQVYQWVPAHEPYARGATIWLALQAALVPRIFWPDKPGAGGAHIWYRFTGIPQPELFHEHRSGG
;
A
#
# COMPACT_ATOMS: atom_id res chain seq x y z
N MET A 1 17.88 19.03 -13.78
CA MET A 1 16.58 18.85 -13.09
C MET A 1 16.41 17.46 -12.47
N ALA A 2 16.52 16.36 -13.21
CA ALA A 2 16.35 15.00 -12.63
C ALA A 2 17.33 14.70 -11.47
N TYR A 3 18.62 15.05 -11.61
CA TYR A 3 19.60 14.92 -10.52
C TYR A 3 19.26 15.77 -9.29
N PHE A 4 18.82 17.01 -9.50
CA PHE A 4 18.38 17.89 -8.42
C PHE A 4 17.15 17.31 -7.70
N GLY A 5 16.16 16.86 -8.48
CA GLY A 5 14.96 16.18 -7.95
C GLY A 5 15.32 14.96 -7.12
N LEU A 6 16.24 14.11 -7.60
CA LEU A 6 16.71 12.94 -6.86
C LEU A 6 17.25 13.32 -5.48
N VAL A 7 18.21 14.26 -5.42
CA VAL A 7 18.85 14.68 -4.17
C VAL A 7 17.83 15.35 -3.25
N PHE A 8 17.03 16.26 -3.78
CA PHE A 8 16.01 16.99 -3.02
C PHE A 8 14.96 16.06 -2.40
N PHE A 9 14.35 15.18 -3.19
CA PHE A 9 13.33 14.26 -2.68
C PHE A 9 13.93 13.18 -1.77
N ALA A 10 15.17 12.74 -2.00
CA ALA A 10 15.85 11.82 -1.08
C ALA A 10 16.08 12.46 0.29
N MET A 11 16.56 13.70 0.34
CA MET A 11 16.75 14.44 1.59
C MET A 11 15.42 14.67 2.31
N LEU A 12 14.39 15.12 1.59
CA LEU A 12 13.07 15.39 2.17
C LEU A 12 12.40 14.11 2.67
N LEU A 13 12.53 12.99 1.94
CA LEU A 13 12.07 11.67 2.37
C LEU A 13 12.80 11.22 3.64
N GLY A 14 14.13 11.32 3.66
CA GLY A 14 14.95 10.97 4.81
C GLY A 14 14.58 11.78 6.06
N TYR A 15 14.39 13.09 5.90
CA TYR A 15 13.92 13.98 6.96
C TYR A 15 12.53 13.59 7.46
N THR A 16 11.59 13.33 6.55
CA THR A 16 10.21 12.94 6.90
C THR A 16 10.19 11.62 7.68
N ILE A 17 10.96 10.62 7.26
CA ILE A 17 11.08 9.34 7.97
C ILE A 17 11.72 9.56 9.35
N TYR A 18 12.79 10.34 9.43
CA TYR A 18 13.45 10.66 10.70
C TYR A 18 12.48 11.31 11.71
N VAL A 19 11.73 12.32 11.28
CA VAL A 19 10.71 13.00 12.10
C VAL A 19 9.58 12.03 12.49
N GLY A 20 9.12 11.19 11.55
CA GLY A 20 8.11 10.17 11.83
C GLY A 20 8.56 9.18 12.91
N LEU A 21 9.79 8.68 12.79
CA LEU A 21 10.36 7.72 13.75
C LEU A 21 10.63 8.35 15.11
N SER A 22 11.13 9.60 15.18
CA SER A 22 11.34 10.28 16.46
C SER A 22 10.03 10.52 17.20
N MET A 23 8.95 10.77 16.47
CA MET A 23 7.61 11.00 17.04
C MET A 23 6.85 9.71 17.35
N SER A 24 7.24 8.58 16.76
CA SER A 24 6.54 7.30 16.86
C SER A 24 6.41 6.75 18.29
N GLN A 25 7.24 7.23 19.22
CA GLN A 25 7.19 6.85 20.65
C GLN A 25 6.02 7.48 21.40
N HIS A 26 5.48 8.58 20.89
CA HIS A 26 4.42 9.37 21.54
C HIS A 26 3.11 9.39 20.75
N ARG A 27 3.18 9.12 19.44
CA ARG A 27 2.03 9.18 18.54
C ARG A 27 2.21 8.30 17.31
N LEU A 28 1.10 7.84 16.74
CA LEU A 28 1.10 7.09 15.48
C LEU A 28 1.68 7.96 14.36
N PRO A 29 2.73 7.50 13.65
CA PRO A 29 3.37 8.27 12.59
C PRO A 29 2.60 8.20 11.25
N LEU A 30 1.26 8.12 11.27
CA LEU A 30 0.42 7.91 10.07
C LEU A 30 0.70 8.96 9.00
N PHE A 31 0.64 10.24 9.37
CA PHE A 31 0.87 11.34 8.43
C PHE A 31 2.29 11.35 7.88
N ALA A 32 3.30 11.09 8.72
CA ALA A 32 4.69 11.01 8.27
C ALA A 32 4.87 9.85 7.28
N PHE A 33 4.22 8.71 7.53
CA PHE A 33 4.19 7.58 6.61
C PHE A 33 3.51 7.92 5.27
N TYR A 34 2.34 8.58 5.28
CA TYR A 34 1.66 9.01 4.06
C TYR A 34 2.49 10.01 3.25
N VAL A 35 3.08 11.01 3.90
CA VAL A 35 3.98 11.98 3.25
C VAL A 35 5.21 11.27 2.69
N ALA A 36 5.82 10.35 3.44
CA ALA A 36 6.96 9.56 2.95
C ALA A 36 6.59 8.73 1.71
N MET A 37 5.42 8.09 1.70
CA MET A 37 4.94 7.35 0.53
C MET A 37 4.68 8.26 -0.67
N ALA A 38 4.12 9.45 -0.47
CA ALA A 38 3.92 10.43 -1.55
C ALA A 38 5.27 10.93 -2.11
N LEU A 39 6.21 11.29 -1.24
CA LEU A 39 7.57 11.70 -1.62
C LEU A 39 8.30 10.60 -2.37
N LEU A 40 8.15 9.34 -1.95
CA LEU A 40 8.74 8.19 -2.62
C LEU A 40 8.16 8.00 -4.02
N THR A 41 6.83 7.88 -4.13
CA THR A 41 6.15 7.45 -5.36
C THR A 41 5.92 8.55 -6.39
N LEU A 42 5.82 9.81 -5.96
CA LEU A 42 5.64 10.98 -6.84
C LEU A 42 6.89 11.84 -6.98
N GLY A 43 7.86 11.75 -6.07
CA GLY A 43 9.10 12.54 -6.12
C GLY A 43 10.33 11.70 -6.50
N LEU A 44 10.75 10.83 -5.59
CA LEU A 44 12.02 10.11 -5.68
C LEU A 44 12.03 9.10 -6.83
N VAL A 45 11.02 8.23 -6.91
CA VAL A 45 10.95 7.19 -7.96
C VAL A 45 10.87 7.80 -9.37
N PRO A 46 10.04 8.83 -9.64
CA PRO A 46 10.06 9.53 -10.94
C PRO A 46 11.41 10.18 -11.25
N SER A 47 12.12 10.72 -10.25
CA SER A 47 13.48 11.25 -10.43
C SER A 47 14.44 10.16 -10.90
N VAL A 48 14.37 8.96 -10.30
CA VAL A 48 15.13 7.79 -10.75
C VAL A 48 14.72 7.38 -12.16
N ALA A 49 13.42 7.33 -12.47
CA ALA A 49 12.92 6.95 -13.80
C ALA A 49 13.44 7.91 -14.90
N TYR A 50 13.40 9.22 -14.65
CA TYR A 50 13.99 10.21 -15.56
C TYR A 50 15.50 10.03 -15.73
N LEU A 51 16.23 9.72 -14.66
CA LEU A 51 17.67 9.45 -14.75
C LEU A 51 17.96 8.18 -15.55
N LEU A 52 17.16 7.11 -15.39
CA LEU A 52 17.28 5.92 -16.21
C LEU A 52 17.01 6.23 -17.68
N GLN A 53 15.97 7.01 -17.98
CA GLN A 53 15.64 7.41 -19.35
C GLN A 53 16.72 8.27 -20.01
N LEU A 54 17.47 9.05 -19.23
CA LEU A 54 18.60 9.87 -19.72
C LEU A 54 19.88 9.06 -19.95
N ASN A 55 20.11 8.00 -19.16
CA ASN A 55 21.38 7.26 -19.15
C ASN A 55 21.31 5.90 -19.85
N LEU A 56 20.12 5.38 -20.13
CA LEU A 56 19.92 4.11 -20.83
C LEU A 56 19.39 4.35 -22.25
N PRO A 57 19.76 3.48 -23.22
CA PRO A 57 19.12 3.46 -24.53
C PRO A 57 17.60 3.29 -24.39
N ALA A 58 16.82 3.98 -25.23
CA ALA A 58 15.36 3.96 -25.18
C ALA A 58 14.76 2.54 -25.20
N ALA A 59 15.36 1.61 -25.96
CA ALA A 59 14.95 0.21 -26.02
C ALA A 59 15.06 -0.56 -24.68
N LYS A 60 15.79 -0.03 -23.70
CA LYS A 60 15.99 -0.63 -22.38
C LYS A 60 15.12 0.01 -21.30
N VAL A 61 14.25 0.95 -21.62
CA VAL A 61 13.36 1.62 -20.67
C VAL A 61 11.95 1.11 -20.93
N LEU A 62 11.42 0.29 -20.01
CA LEU A 62 10.12 -0.35 -20.18
C LEU A 62 8.96 0.65 -20.21
N GLN A 63 8.94 1.61 -19.29
CA GLN A 63 7.90 2.65 -19.22
C GLN A 63 8.51 4.05 -19.16
N PRO A 64 8.79 4.69 -20.31
CA PRO A 64 9.33 6.04 -20.33
C PRO A 64 8.33 7.04 -19.76
N MET A 65 8.84 8.12 -19.17
CA MET A 65 8.00 9.23 -18.73
C MET A 65 7.53 10.02 -19.96
N PRO A 66 6.22 10.28 -20.11
CA PRO A 66 5.67 10.88 -21.34
C PRO A 66 5.90 12.40 -21.47
N ILE A 67 6.27 13.07 -20.38
CA ILE A 67 6.50 14.52 -20.33
C ILE A 67 7.90 14.83 -19.83
N THR A 68 8.40 16.04 -20.12
CA THR A 68 9.75 16.44 -19.73
C THR A 68 9.89 16.53 -18.20
N PRO A 69 11.10 16.30 -17.64
CA PRO A 69 11.34 16.41 -16.20
C PRO A 69 10.93 17.78 -15.64
N TRP A 70 11.18 18.86 -16.38
CA TRP A 70 10.79 20.21 -15.98
C TRP A 70 9.29 20.32 -15.81
N HIS A 71 8.52 19.94 -16.83
CA HIS A 71 7.06 19.99 -16.79
C HIS A 71 6.49 19.17 -15.63
N TYR A 72 7.02 17.97 -15.41
CA TYR A 72 6.58 17.09 -14.32
C TYR A 72 6.84 17.70 -12.93
N PHE A 73 8.07 18.16 -12.66
CA PHE A 73 8.41 18.66 -11.33
C PHE A 73 7.77 20.01 -10.99
N THR A 74 7.51 20.86 -11.98
CA THR A 74 6.72 22.10 -11.78
C THR A 74 5.31 21.80 -11.28
N LEU A 75 4.73 20.64 -11.66
CA LEU A 75 3.41 20.22 -11.21
C LEU A 75 3.45 19.50 -9.85
N ILE A 76 4.43 18.62 -9.66
CA ILE A 76 4.49 17.77 -8.47
C ILE A 76 4.98 18.47 -7.21
N VAL A 77 5.97 19.37 -7.33
CA VAL A 77 6.51 20.08 -6.17
C VAL A 77 5.42 20.86 -5.41
N PRO A 78 4.56 21.67 -6.05
CA PRO A 78 3.49 22.36 -5.32
C PRO A 78 2.45 21.40 -4.74
N ILE A 79 2.13 20.30 -5.42
CA ILE A 79 1.21 19.27 -4.89
C ILE A 79 1.78 18.64 -3.62
N LEU A 80 3.05 18.22 -3.65
CA LEU A 80 3.72 17.65 -2.48
C LEU A 80 3.85 18.68 -1.35
N ALA A 81 4.12 19.94 -1.67
CA ALA A 81 4.14 21.01 -0.68
C ALA A 81 2.77 21.18 0.01
N MET A 82 1.68 21.17 -0.75
CA MET A 82 0.32 21.22 -0.18
C MET A 82 -0.01 20.00 0.68
N ILE A 83 0.41 18.80 0.28
CA ILE A 83 0.27 17.58 1.09
C ILE A 83 1.03 17.71 2.42
N VAL A 84 2.26 18.21 2.38
CA VAL A 84 3.08 18.45 3.57
C VAL A 84 2.43 19.50 4.47
N LEU A 85 2.00 20.63 3.90
CA LEU A 85 1.34 21.70 4.66
C LEU A 85 0.04 21.20 5.32
N GLY A 86 -0.81 20.47 4.59
CA GLY A 86 -2.02 19.88 5.17
C GLY A 86 -1.72 18.87 6.28
N ALA A 87 -0.63 18.09 6.15
CA ALA A 87 -0.18 17.18 7.19
C ALA A 87 0.38 17.89 8.44
N LEU A 88 0.89 19.11 8.30
CA LEU A 88 1.36 19.96 9.40
C LEU A 88 0.21 20.69 10.10
N ASP A 89 -0.77 21.19 9.34
CA ASP A 89 -1.86 22.04 9.86
C ASP A 89 -2.91 21.24 10.68
N TRP A 90 -3.10 19.95 10.37
CA TRP A 90 -3.97 19.06 11.16
C TRP A 90 -3.49 18.87 12.62
N LYS A 91 -2.29 19.33 12.98
CA LYS A 91 -1.63 19.08 14.26
C LYS A 91 -1.59 20.27 15.22
N ARG A 92 -2.62 21.12 15.21
CA ARG A 92 -2.67 22.25 16.15
C ARG A 92 -2.96 21.85 17.62
N ASP A 93 -3.37 20.60 17.88
CA ASP A 93 -3.50 20.09 19.26
C ASP A 93 -2.31 19.21 19.66
N THR A 94 -1.24 19.86 20.11
CA THR A 94 0.02 19.25 20.58
C THR A 94 -0.10 18.56 21.94
N THR A 95 -1.30 18.53 22.54
CA THR A 95 -1.49 18.06 23.93
C THR A 95 -1.93 16.60 24.06
N ARG A 96 -2.40 15.95 22.98
CA ARG A 96 -2.83 14.55 23.03
C ARG A 96 -1.66 13.58 22.89
N ASP A 97 -1.04 13.25 24.02
CA ASP A 97 -0.17 12.08 24.14
C ASP A 97 -1.01 10.79 24.00
N GLU A 98 -0.86 10.12 22.87
CA GLU A 98 -1.59 8.88 22.55
C GLU A 98 -1.17 7.73 23.48
N THR A 99 -0.03 7.85 24.17
CA THR A 99 0.40 6.82 25.13
C THR A 99 -0.55 6.72 26.32
N SER A 100 -1.21 7.81 26.72
CA SER A 100 -2.25 7.80 27.76
C SER A 100 -3.50 7.00 27.35
N LEU A 101 -3.82 6.96 26.05
CA LEU A 101 -4.90 6.13 25.51
C LEU A 101 -4.49 4.66 25.51
N VAL A 102 -3.26 4.35 25.06
CA VAL A 102 -2.72 2.99 25.07
C VAL A 102 -2.67 2.42 26.50
N GLN A 103 -2.27 3.22 27.48
CA GLN A 103 -2.25 2.80 28.89
C GLN A 103 -3.67 2.50 29.43
N ARG A 104 -4.66 3.32 29.08
CA ARG A 104 -6.07 3.05 29.44
C ARG A 104 -6.56 1.74 28.83
N VAL A 105 -6.31 1.53 27.54
CA VAL A 105 -6.69 0.29 26.85
C VAL A 105 -5.99 -0.92 27.47
N SER A 106 -4.69 -0.83 27.76
CA SER A 106 -3.94 -1.91 28.40
C SER A 106 -4.51 -2.27 29.77
N ARG A 107 -4.90 -1.28 30.59
CA ARG A 107 -5.53 -1.51 31.89
C ARG A 107 -6.87 -2.25 31.75
N THR A 108 -7.73 -1.80 30.85
CA THR A 108 -9.01 -2.49 30.57
C THR A 108 -8.80 -3.92 30.07
N LEU A 109 -7.77 -4.16 29.26
CA LEU A 109 -7.44 -5.50 28.78
C LEU A 109 -6.86 -6.42 29.86
N GLN A 110 -6.29 -5.88 30.93
CA GLN A 110 -5.89 -6.68 32.10
C GLN A 110 -7.12 -7.16 32.88
N GLU A 111 -8.18 -6.34 32.93
CA GLU A 111 -9.47 -6.69 33.54
C GLU A 111 -10.27 -7.67 32.65
N GLN A 112 -10.12 -7.56 31.32
CA GLN A 112 -10.86 -8.37 30.34
C GLN A 112 -9.91 -9.06 29.33
N PRO A 113 -9.10 -10.04 29.78
CA PRO A 113 -8.03 -10.61 28.96
C PRO A 113 -8.52 -11.49 27.81
N LEU A 114 -9.80 -11.88 27.80
CA LEU A 114 -10.42 -12.67 26.73
C LEU A 114 -10.83 -11.85 25.50
N VAL A 115 -10.98 -10.53 25.63
CA VAL A 115 -11.45 -9.65 24.55
C VAL A 115 -10.64 -9.80 23.25
N PRO A 116 -9.28 -9.80 23.27
CA PRO A 116 -8.49 -9.98 22.06
C PRO A 116 -8.79 -11.29 21.34
N PHE A 117 -9.00 -12.40 22.07
CA PHE A 117 -9.28 -13.71 21.48
C PHE A 117 -10.66 -13.78 20.87
N ILE A 118 -11.66 -13.15 21.51
CA ILE A 118 -13.02 -13.04 20.94
C ILE A 118 -12.95 -12.26 19.62
N LEU A 119 -12.26 -11.12 19.60
CA LEU A 119 -12.09 -10.30 18.39
C LEU A 119 -11.33 -11.06 17.30
N LEU A 120 -10.27 -11.79 17.67
CA LEU A 120 -9.53 -12.64 16.74
C LEU A 120 -10.40 -13.75 16.15
N GLY A 121 -11.16 -14.46 16.98
CA GLY A 121 -12.07 -15.52 16.56
C GLY A 121 -13.18 -15.00 15.63
N LEU A 122 -13.84 -13.90 16.01
CA LEU A 122 -14.87 -13.25 15.20
C LEU A 122 -14.32 -12.76 13.86
N GLY A 123 -13.14 -12.12 13.86
CA GLY A 123 -12.49 -11.66 12.65
C GLY A 123 -12.07 -12.79 11.73
N LEU A 124 -11.52 -13.88 12.27
CA LEU A 124 -11.16 -15.06 11.49
C LEU A 124 -12.41 -15.74 10.91
N LEU A 125 -13.45 -15.91 11.70
CA LEU A 125 -14.72 -16.47 11.25
C LEU A 125 -15.33 -15.64 10.12
N ALA A 126 -15.35 -14.31 10.26
CA ALA A 126 -15.82 -13.42 9.20
C ALA A 126 -15.02 -13.60 7.90
N GLN A 127 -13.68 -13.72 7.98
CA GLN A 127 -12.85 -13.97 6.80
C GLN A 127 -13.11 -15.34 6.15
N LEU A 128 -13.38 -16.38 6.93
CA LEU A 128 -13.68 -17.72 6.42
C LEU A 128 -15.09 -17.82 5.79
N LEU A 129 -16.05 -17.07 6.34
CA LEU A 129 -17.42 -17.02 5.82
C LEU A 129 -17.56 -16.09 4.61
N THR A 130 -16.72 -15.06 4.49
CA THR A 130 -16.81 -14.05 3.42
C THR A 130 -16.91 -14.64 2.00
N PRO A 131 -16.11 -15.66 1.61
CA PRO A 131 -16.22 -16.27 0.28
C PRO A 131 -17.56 -16.95 0.01
N GLN A 132 -18.26 -17.37 1.06
CA GLN A 132 -19.56 -18.05 0.98
C GLN A 132 -20.73 -17.05 0.92
N LEU A 133 -20.48 -15.78 1.24
CA LEU A 133 -21.50 -14.75 1.21
C LEU A 133 -21.85 -14.35 -0.24
N PRO A 134 -23.13 -14.04 -0.52
CA PRO A 134 -23.53 -13.41 -1.76
C PRO A 134 -22.74 -12.12 -2.03
N ALA A 135 -22.55 -11.77 -3.31
CA ALA A 135 -21.69 -10.66 -3.71
C ALA A 135 -21.99 -9.34 -2.97
N VAL A 136 -23.26 -9.06 -2.71
CA VAL A 136 -23.78 -7.89 -2.00
C VAL A 136 -23.32 -7.83 -0.53
N LEU A 137 -23.18 -8.99 0.12
CA LEU A 137 -22.78 -9.11 1.53
C LEU A 137 -21.27 -9.31 1.74
N ARG A 138 -20.52 -9.64 0.68
CA ARG A 138 -19.06 -9.83 0.78
C ARG A 138 -18.35 -8.63 1.39
N GLN A 139 -18.79 -7.40 1.09
CA GLN A 139 -18.19 -6.19 1.67
C GLN A 139 -18.35 -6.14 3.20
N ALA A 140 -19.51 -6.54 3.72
CA ALA A 140 -19.73 -6.63 5.17
C ALA A 140 -18.82 -7.71 5.80
N GLY A 141 -18.67 -8.85 5.12
CA GLY A 141 -17.71 -9.89 5.52
C GLY A 141 -16.26 -9.39 5.55
N VAL A 142 -15.85 -8.60 4.55
CA VAL A 142 -14.52 -7.97 4.52
C VAL A 142 -14.32 -7.03 5.71
N PHE A 143 -15.30 -6.17 6.02
CA PHE A 143 -15.23 -5.30 7.20
C PHE A 143 -15.24 -6.07 8.51
N GLY A 144 -16.06 -7.12 8.63
CA GLY A 144 -16.01 -8.06 9.76
C GLY A 144 -14.63 -8.70 9.89
N GLY A 145 -14.00 -9.04 8.78
CA GLY A 145 -12.63 -9.54 8.75
C GLY A 145 -11.59 -8.55 9.27
N MET A 146 -11.86 -7.23 9.22
CA MET A 146 -10.98 -6.21 9.80
C MET A 146 -10.96 -6.24 11.34
N ILE A 147 -11.97 -6.84 11.98
CA ILE A 147 -12.01 -7.05 13.44
C ILE A 147 -10.84 -7.92 13.89
N LEU A 148 -10.36 -8.83 13.03
CA LEU A 148 -9.14 -9.62 13.29
C LEU A 148 -7.98 -8.71 13.69
N TRP A 149 -7.75 -7.63 12.92
CA TRP A 149 -6.64 -6.71 13.14
C TRP A 149 -6.79 -5.89 14.40
N ILE A 150 -8.03 -5.54 14.74
CA ILE A 150 -8.35 -4.93 16.03
C ILE A 150 -7.96 -5.91 17.15
N GLY A 151 -8.33 -7.18 17.04
CA GLY A 151 -7.94 -8.23 17.98
C GLY A 151 -6.42 -8.38 18.13
N VAL A 152 -5.67 -8.36 17.03
CA VAL A 152 -4.19 -8.41 17.05
C VAL A 152 -3.61 -7.21 17.77
N ILE A 153 -4.09 -6.00 17.49
CA ILE A 153 -3.60 -4.78 18.17
C ILE A 153 -3.88 -4.86 19.67
N HIS A 154 -5.08 -5.31 20.08
CA HIS A 154 -5.39 -5.51 21.50
C HIS A 154 -4.48 -6.57 22.12
N LEU A 155 -4.20 -7.68 21.42
CA LEU A 155 -3.29 -8.72 21.89
C LEU A 155 -1.89 -8.14 22.22
N LEU A 156 -1.38 -7.19 21.44
CA LEU A 156 -0.09 -6.54 21.74
C LEU A 156 -0.07 -5.88 23.13
N PHE A 157 -1.20 -5.27 23.54
CA PHE A 157 -1.31 -4.50 24.78
C PHE A 157 -1.72 -5.30 26.02
N THR A 158 -1.93 -6.63 25.87
CA THR A 158 -2.21 -7.53 26.99
C THR A 158 -0.98 -7.84 27.84
N SER A 159 -1.20 -8.42 29.02
CA SER A 159 -0.16 -8.94 29.92
C SER A 159 0.35 -10.35 29.54
N TYR A 160 -0.15 -10.97 28.48
CA TYR A 160 0.27 -12.31 28.08
C TYR A 160 1.77 -12.39 27.76
N SER A 161 2.34 -13.57 28.00
CA SER A 161 3.75 -13.83 27.73
C SER A 161 4.07 -13.68 26.24
N TRP A 162 5.29 -13.22 25.95
CA TRP A 162 5.74 -13.00 24.57
C TRP A 162 5.64 -14.24 23.66
N PRO A 163 5.93 -15.47 24.13
CA PRO A 163 5.77 -16.67 23.30
C PRO A 163 4.34 -16.89 22.80
N ILE A 164 3.32 -16.60 23.62
CA ILE A 164 1.91 -16.72 23.22
C ILE A 164 1.59 -15.69 22.14
N LYS A 165 1.96 -14.43 22.37
CA LYS A 165 1.78 -13.35 21.39
C LYS A 165 2.44 -13.69 20.06
N LEU A 166 3.69 -14.16 20.12
CA LEU A 166 4.46 -14.55 18.94
C LEU A 166 3.84 -15.73 18.20
N GLY A 167 3.38 -16.76 18.92
CA GLY A 167 2.72 -17.92 18.32
C GLY A 167 1.45 -17.53 17.56
N ILE A 168 0.62 -16.65 18.12
CA ILE A 168 -0.59 -16.15 17.47
C ILE A 168 -0.23 -15.29 16.25
N LEU A 169 0.71 -14.36 16.39
CA LEU A 169 1.18 -13.54 15.28
C LEU A 169 1.72 -14.40 14.13
N LEU A 170 2.54 -15.41 14.44
CA LEU A 170 3.08 -16.34 13.45
C LEU A 170 1.98 -17.11 12.73
N LEU A 171 1.01 -17.65 13.47
CA LEU A 171 -0.14 -18.36 12.89
C LEU A 171 -0.93 -17.45 11.94
N LEU A 172 -1.18 -16.20 12.33
CA LEU A 172 -1.88 -15.24 11.50
C LEU A 172 -1.07 -14.86 10.26
N PHE A 173 0.24 -14.69 10.37
CA PHE A 173 1.11 -14.44 9.22
C PHE A 173 1.14 -15.62 8.25
N ILE A 174 1.17 -16.86 8.75
CA ILE A 174 1.05 -18.07 7.92
C ILE A 174 -0.29 -18.08 7.18
N PHE A 175 -1.38 -17.81 7.89
CA PHE A 175 -2.72 -17.71 7.30
C PHE A 175 -2.80 -16.62 6.22
N MET A 176 -2.25 -15.44 6.48
CA MET A 176 -2.16 -14.38 5.47
C MET A 176 -1.30 -14.76 4.27
N ALA A 177 -0.17 -15.43 4.50
CA ALA A 177 0.74 -15.83 3.43
C ALA A 177 0.03 -16.82 2.50
N TYR A 178 -0.69 -17.78 3.08
CA TYR A 178 -1.56 -18.68 2.33
C TYR A 178 -2.62 -17.90 1.52
N ARG A 179 -3.36 -16.97 2.15
CA ARG A 179 -4.37 -16.16 1.45
C ARG A 179 -3.78 -15.27 0.34
N ALA A 180 -2.62 -14.68 0.57
CA ALA A 180 -1.93 -13.85 -0.40
C ALA A 180 -1.49 -14.67 -1.62
N LEU A 181 -1.10 -15.92 -1.40
CA LEU A 181 -0.78 -16.85 -2.48
C LEU A 181 -2.00 -17.19 -3.32
N GLN A 182 -3.13 -17.52 -2.68
CA GLN A 182 -4.37 -17.85 -3.38
C GLN A 182 -4.95 -16.65 -4.15
N SER A 183 -4.96 -15.46 -3.54
CA SER A 183 -5.52 -14.25 -4.15
C SER A 183 -4.55 -13.50 -5.07
N THR A 184 -3.26 -13.85 -5.05
CA THR A 184 -2.15 -13.06 -5.60
C THR A 184 -2.02 -11.64 -5.03
N MET A 185 -2.73 -11.33 -3.93
CA MET A 185 -2.77 -10.00 -3.29
C MET A 185 -1.85 -9.94 -2.06
N PHE A 186 -0.57 -9.66 -2.31
CA PHE A 186 0.46 -9.55 -1.26
C PHE A 186 0.46 -8.21 -0.50
N GLY A 187 -0.47 -7.28 -0.78
CA GLY A 187 -0.46 -5.95 -0.15
C GLY A 187 -0.63 -6.01 1.37
N ASP A 188 -1.52 -6.88 1.83
CA ASP A 188 -1.82 -7.07 3.25
C ASP A 188 -0.60 -7.58 4.04
N LEU A 189 0.21 -8.46 3.43
CA LEU A 189 1.45 -8.97 4.02
C LEU A 189 2.50 -7.90 4.28
N PHE A 190 2.37 -6.73 3.67
CA PHE A 190 3.25 -5.59 3.91
C PHE A 190 2.60 -4.58 4.86
N LEU A 191 1.38 -4.17 4.57
CA LEU A 191 0.73 -3.07 5.30
C LEU A 191 0.48 -3.43 6.76
N TRP A 192 -0.01 -4.64 7.05
CA TRP A 192 -0.31 -5.02 8.43
C TRP A 192 0.91 -5.08 9.35
N PRO A 193 2.07 -5.67 8.97
CA PRO A 193 3.29 -5.54 9.76
C PRO A 193 3.69 -4.09 10.05
N VAL A 194 3.57 -3.19 9.08
CA VAL A 194 3.88 -1.76 9.27
C VAL A 194 2.93 -1.15 10.29
N TRP A 195 1.61 -1.37 10.16
CA TRP A 195 0.63 -0.88 11.12
C TRP A 195 0.86 -1.45 12.53
N LEU A 196 1.08 -2.76 12.64
CA LEU A 196 1.39 -3.41 13.91
C LEU A 196 2.67 -2.88 14.54
N THR A 197 3.68 -2.54 13.73
CA THR A 197 4.92 -1.91 14.21
C THR A 197 4.66 -0.53 14.78
N PHE A 198 3.77 0.28 14.18
CA PHE A 198 3.40 1.58 14.73
C PHE A 198 2.70 1.46 16.09
N TYR A 199 1.74 0.54 16.22
CA TYR A 199 1.07 0.30 17.50
C TYR A 199 2.03 -0.32 18.54
N ALA A 200 2.86 -1.27 18.14
CA ALA A 200 3.88 -1.86 19.00
C ALA A 200 4.88 -0.81 19.49
N GLN A 201 5.28 0.13 18.64
CA GLN A 201 6.21 1.19 18.99
C GLN A 201 5.66 2.14 20.07
N LEU A 202 4.36 2.43 20.05
CA LEU A 202 3.72 3.22 21.11
C LEU A 202 3.77 2.55 22.49
N TYR A 203 3.71 1.20 22.51
CA TYR A 203 3.69 0.43 23.75
C TYR A 203 5.09 0.03 24.22
N TYR A 204 5.88 -0.60 23.36
CA TYR A 204 7.20 -1.16 23.68
C TYR A 204 8.35 -0.14 23.59
N ARG A 205 8.14 0.98 22.90
CA ARG A 205 9.10 2.10 22.79
C ARG A 205 10.50 1.64 22.38
N TRP A 206 10.60 0.91 21.28
CA TRP A 206 11.89 0.48 20.77
C TRP A 206 12.78 1.68 20.41
N SER A 207 14.10 1.47 20.50
CA SER A 207 15.08 2.49 20.12
C SER A 207 14.98 2.81 18.63
N SER A 208 15.22 4.07 18.25
CA SER A 208 15.18 4.50 16.85
C SER A 208 16.16 3.71 15.97
N ARG A 209 17.30 3.25 16.53
CA ARG A 209 18.26 2.38 15.81
C ARG A 209 17.65 1.03 15.44
N ALA A 210 16.86 0.42 16.32
CA ALA A 210 16.18 -0.82 16.03
C ALA A 210 15.13 -0.63 14.94
N LEU A 211 14.38 0.48 14.99
CA LEU A 211 13.39 0.82 13.97
C LEU A 211 14.01 1.07 12.60
N TRP A 212 15.14 1.78 12.51
CA TRP A 212 15.85 1.98 11.24
C TRP A 212 16.35 0.66 10.64
N ARG A 213 16.91 -0.24 11.47
CA ARG A 213 17.34 -1.57 11.01
C ARG A 213 16.16 -2.40 10.53
N ALA A 214 15.10 -2.48 11.32
CA ALA A 214 13.89 -3.23 10.97
C ALA A 214 13.23 -2.66 9.71
N GLY A 215 13.14 -1.33 9.59
CA GLY A 215 12.63 -0.65 8.41
C GLY A 215 13.46 -0.88 7.16
N GLY A 216 14.80 -0.85 7.28
CA GLY A 216 15.71 -1.17 6.17
C GLY A 216 15.56 -2.62 5.69
N ILE A 217 15.53 -3.57 6.62
CA ILE A 217 15.29 -5.00 6.31
C ILE A 217 13.89 -5.17 5.69
N GLY A 218 12.87 -4.52 6.25
CA GLY A 218 11.51 -4.58 5.76
C GLY A 218 11.34 -3.99 4.35
N LEU A 219 12.02 -2.87 4.05
CA LEU A 219 12.02 -2.26 2.72
C LEU A 219 12.71 -3.15 1.69
N LEU A 220 13.86 -3.74 2.05
CA LEU A 220 14.53 -4.73 1.20
C LEU A 220 13.63 -5.93 0.93
N PHE A 221 12.98 -6.47 1.96
CA PHE A 221 12.07 -7.59 1.83
C PHE A 221 10.84 -7.27 0.97
N LEU A 222 10.24 -6.09 1.16
CA LEU A 222 9.15 -5.60 0.29
C LEU A 222 9.62 -5.53 -1.16
N PHE A 223 10.79 -4.94 -1.40
CA PHE A 223 11.33 -4.82 -2.74
C PHE A 223 11.51 -6.18 -3.42
N LEU A 224 12.08 -7.16 -2.71
CA LEU A 224 12.21 -8.54 -3.18
C LEU A 224 10.84 -9.18 -3.49
N ILE A 225 9.86 -9.00 -2.60
CA ILE A 225 8.49 -9.49 -2.83
C ILE A 225 7.87 -8.84 -4.06
N LEU A 226 8.01 -7.53 -4.26
CA LEU A 226 7.40 -6.83 -5.41
C LEU A 226 7.91 -7.37 -6.74
N VAL A 227 9.21 -7.65 -6.79
CA VAL A 227 9.91 -8.18 -7.97
C VAL A 227 9.48 -9.63 -8.21
N TRP A 228 9.52 -10.48 -7.18
CA TRP A 228 9.10 -11.87 -7.28
C TRP A 228 7.60 -12.02 -7.63
N LYS A 229 6.75 -11.16 -7.04
CA LYS A 229 5.29 -11.15 -7.25
C LYS A 229 4.92 -10.90 -8.70
N TYR A 230 5.73 -10.14 -9.46
CA TYR A 230 5.49 -9.93 -10.88
C TYR A 230 5.45 -11.26 -11.62
N ASP A 231 6.55 -12.02 -11.54
CA ASP A 231 6.69 -13.30 -12.24
C ASP A 231 5.63 -14.30 -11.80
N TYR A 232 5.30 -14.31 -10.51
CA TYR A 232 4.26 -15.17 -9.98
C TYR A 232 2.90 -14.86 -10.61
N ARG A 233 2.51 -13.58 -10.68
CA ARG A 233 1.22 -13.17 -11.27
C ARG A 233 1.13 -13.48 -12.76
N GLU A 234 2.21 -13.25 -13.51
CA GLU A 234 2.23 -13.58 -14.94
C GLU A 234 2.02 -15.08 -15.16
N ARG A 235 2.64 -15.93 -14.33
CA ARG A 235 2.47 -17.39 -14.43
C ARG A 235 1.07 -17.84 -14.02
N VAL A 236 0.48 -17.26 -12.99
CA VAL A 236 -0.91 -17.55 -12.60
C VAL A 236 -1.88 -17.17 -13.72
N LYS A 237 -1.65 -16.05 -14.41
CA LYS A 237 -2.46 -15.65 -15.59
C LYS A 237 -2.32 -16.62 -16.76
N GLN A 238 -1.11 -17.10 -17.03
CA GLN A 238 -0.82 -18.01 -18.15
C GLN A 238 -1.28 -19.46 -17.87
N SER A 239 -1.27 -19.87 -16.60
CA SER A 239 -1.58 -21.24 -16.15
C SER A 239 -2.70 -21.25 -15.12
N ALA A 240 -3.87 -20.69 -15.45
CA ALA A 240 -5.00 -20.53 -14.52
C ALA A 240 -5.52 -21.86 -13.91
N ALA A 241 -5.25 -23.00 -14.56
CA ALA A 241 -5.64 -24.33 -14.09
C ALA A 241 -4.58 -25.03 -13.22
N GLU A 242 -3.36 -24.49 -13.10
CA GLU A 242 -2.31 -25.09 -12.28
C GLU A 242 -2.44 -24.73 -10.80
N ASP A 243 -2.05 -25.67 -9.94
CA ASP A 243 -1.99 -25.44 -8.49
C ASP A 243 -1.03 -24.29 -8.15
N HIS A 244 -1.54 -23.32 -7.39
CA HIS A 244 -0.81 -22.14 -6.94
C HIS A 244 0.46 -22.48 -6.16
N TRP A 245 0.49 -23.60 -5.44
CA TRP A 245 1.70 -24.05 -4.73
C TRP A 245 2.79 -24.54 -5.68
N ARG A 246 2.42 -25.27 -6.73
CA ARG A 246 3.36 -25.68 -7.78
C ARG A 246 3.91 -24.47 -8.53
N LEU A 247 3.04 -23.52 -8.88
CA LEU A 247 3.44 -22.26 -9.51
C LEU A 247 4.36 -21.43 -8.61
N PHE A 248 4.08 -21.37 -7.30
CA PHE A 248 4.93 -20.72 -6.31
C PHE A 248 6.34 -21.31 -6.30
N SER A 249 6.43 -22.64 -6.16
CA SER A 249 7.71 -23.35 -6.10
C SER A 249 8.52 -23.14 -7.38
N LYS A 250 7.89 -23.28 -8.55
CA LYS A 250 8.54 -23.05 -9.85
C LYS A 250 9.04 -21.62 -9.99
N THR A 251 8.22 -20.63 -9.60
CA THR A 251 8.59 -19.21 -9.65
C THR A 251 9.78 -18.92 -8.75
N THR A 252 9.78 -19.46 -7.53
CA THR A 252 10.86 -19.28 -6.56
C THR A 252 12.16 -19.92 -7.03
N GLN A 253 12.10 -21.12 -7.63
CA GLN A 253 13.27 -21.78 -8.21
C GLN A 253 13.85 -20.99 -9.39
N ASP A 254 13.00 -20.51 -10.29
CA ASP A 254 13.43 -19.72 -11.45
C ASP A 254 13.94 -18.33 -11.03
N TRP A 255 13.37 -17.74 -9.99
CA TRP A 255 13.86 -16.50 -9.41
C TRP A 255 15.24 -16.68 -8.77
N ALA A 256 15.43 -17.75 -7.99
CA ALA A 256 16.71 -18.05 -7.33
C ALA A 256 17.87 -18.28 -8.31
N LYS A 257 17.61 -18.81 -9.52
CA LYS A 257 18.62 -19.01 -10.57
C LYS A 257 19.13 -17.70 -11.17
N ASN A 258 18.30 -16.66 -11.22
CA ASN A 258 18.70 -15.37 -11.79
C ASN A 258 17.94 -14.20 -11.12
N PRO A 259 18.24 -13.87 -9.84
CA PRO A 259 17.53 -12.83 -9.12
C PRO A 259 17.77 -11.43 -9.72
N TRP A 260 18.87 -11.26 -10.47
CA TRP A 260 19.34 -9.97 -11.00
C TRP A 260 18.88 -9.65 -12.42
N ASN A 261 17.85 -10.32 -12.94
CA ASN A 261 17.30 -10.00 -14.26
C ASN A 261 16.81 -8.54 -14.33
N ASN A 262 17.45 -7.72 -15.15
CA ASN A 262 17.19 -6.28 -15.29
C ASN A 262 15.71 -5.93 -15.53
N ASN A 263 14.99 -6.75 -16.29
CA ASN A 263 13.59 -6.47 -16.62
C ASN A 263 12.70 -6.52 -15.36
N ARG A 264 13.00 -7.42 -14.40
CA ARG A 264 12.19 -7.60 -13.18
C ARG A 264 12.30 -6.39 -12.25
N TRP A 265 13.50 -5.83 -12.13
CA TRP A 265 13.75 -4.66 -11.28
C TRP A 265 13.15 -3.38 -11.89
N GLN A 266 13.25 -3.22 -13.21
CA GLN A 266 12.59 -2.09 -13.90
C GLN A 266 11.08 -2.13 -13.73
N GLN A 267 10.43 -3.30 -13.85
CA GLN A 267 8.99 -3.40 -13.62
C GLN A 267 8.58 -3.10 -12.17
N ALA A 268 9.42 -3.47 -11.19
CA ALA A 268 9.18 -3.09 -9.80
C ALA A 268 9.29 -1.57 -9.61
N LEU A 269 10.26 -0.93 -10.26
CA LEU A 269 10.39 0.52 -10.27
C LEU A 269 9.18 1.20 -10.93
N ASP A 270 8.76 0.71 -12.09
CA ASP A 270 7.60 1.22 -12.84
C ASP A 270 6.32 1.15 -11.99
N ARG A 271 6.14 0.06 -11.22
CA ARG A 271 5.01 -0.08 -10.28
C ARG A 271 5.07 0.89 -9.10
N LEU A 272 6.26 1.23 -8.61
CA LEU A 272 6.42 2.25 -7.58
C LEU A 272 6.27 3.67 -8.16
N ASN A 273 6.42 3.82 -9.47
CA ASN A 273 6.36 5.09 -10.19
C ASN A 273 4.92 5.56 -10.43
N GLN A 274 4.21 5.89 -9.36
CA GLN A 274 2.88 6.51 -9.46
C GLN A 274 2.92 7.88 -10.17
N GLY A 275 4.10 8.51 -10.21
CA GLY A 275 4.34 9.70 -11.02
C GLY A 275 4.15 9.49 -12.52
N ASN A 276 4.45 8.30 -13.05
CA ASN A 276 4.22 8.00 -14.47
C ASN A 276 2.72 8.08 -14.81
N HIS A 277 1.85 7.56 -13.95
CA HIS A 277 0.40 7.67 -14.14
C HIS A 277 -0.06 9.13 -14.21
N LEU A 278 0.45 9.98 -13.32
CA LEU A 278 0.12 11.39 -13.32
C LEU A 278 0.66 12.10 -14.57
N ALA A 279 1.87 11.76 -14.99
CA ALA A 279 2.48 12.26 -16.22
C ALA A 279 1.66 11.93 -17.47
N GLN A 280 1.09 10.72 -17.55
CA GLN A 280 0.19 10.31 -18.63
C GLN A 280 -1.09 11.16 -18.63
N VAL A 281 -1.67 11.42 -17.44
CA VAL A 281 -2.84 12.29 -17.33
C VAL A 281 -2.54 13.71 -17.82
N TYR A 282 -1.40 14.28 -17.45
CA TYR A 282 -1.01 15.63 -17.89
C TYR A 282 -0.63 15.72 -19.38
N GLN A 283 -0.18 14.62 -19.97
CA GLN A 283 0.03 14.57 -21.41
C GLN A 283 -1.31 14.61 -22.17
N TRP A 284 -2.34 13.95 -21.64
CA TRP A 284 -3.62 13.80 -22.29
C TRP A 284 -4.60 14.96 -21.99
N VAL A 285 -4.64 15.43 -20.75
CA VAL A 285 -5.46 16.55 -20.27
C VAL A 285 -4.62 17.82 -20.23
N PRO A 286 -5.02 18.93 -20.89
CA PRO A 286 -6.34 19.17 -21.48
C PRO A 286 -6.44 18.93 -22.99
N ALA A 287 -5.39 18.40 -23.62
CA ALA A 287 -5.27 18.33 -25.07
C ALA A 287 -6.39 17.50 -25.75
N HIS A 288 -6.82 16.42 -25.10
CA HIS A 288 -7.82 15.48 -25.63
C HIS A 288 -9.06 15.32 -24.74
N GLU A 289 -8.89 15.48 -23.43
CA GLU A 289 -9.99 15.45 -22.45
C GLU A 289 -9.95 16.73 -21.63
N PRO A 290 -11.04 17.50 -21.52
CA PRO A 290 -11.07 18.72 -20.71
C PRO A 290 -10.91 18.39 -19.22
N TYR A 291 -10.35 19.35 -18.47
CA TYR A 291 -10.24 19.21 -17.02
C TYR A 291 -11.61 18.96 -16.38
N ALA A 292 -11.69 17.92 -15.54
CA ALA A 292 -12.95 17.42 -14.99
C ALA A 292 -13.59 18.32 -13.91
N ARG A 293 -12.94 19.43 -13.51
CA ARG A 293 -13.48 20.42 -12.55
C ARG A 293 -14.06 19.81 -11.26
N GLY A 294 -13.39 18.79 -10.72
CA GLY A 294 -13.80 18.11 -9.49
C GLY A 294 -14.92 17.09 -9.63
N ALA A 295 -15.50 16.88 -10.82
CA ALA A 295 -16.55 15.88 -11.04
C ALA A 295 -16.13 14.46 -10.61
N THR A 296 -14.87 14.09 -10.87
CA THR A 296 -14.30 12.80 -10.43
C THR A 296 -14.15 12.70 -8.92
N ILE A 297 -13.85 13.81 -8.24
CA ILE A 297 -13.76 13.87 -6.77
C ILE A 297 -15.16 13.71 -6.15
N TRP A 298 -16.15 14.44 -6.67
CA TRP A 298 -17.53 14.34 -6.18
C TRP A 298 -18.11 12.95 -6.37
N LEU A 299 -17.88 12.36 -7.54
CA LEU A 299 -18.29 10.98 -7.80
C LEU A 299 -17.61 10.00 -6.83
N ALA A 300 -16.30 10.16 -6.59
CA ALA A 300 -15.56 9.32 -5.66
C ALA A 300 -16.09 9.44 -4.22
N LEU A 301 -16.44 10.66 -3.78
CA LEU A 301 -17.03 10.89 -2.45
C LEU A 301 -18.40 10.24 -2.31
N GLN A 302 -19.29 10.41 -3.30
CA GLN A 302 -20.60 9.74 -3.32
C GLN A 302 -20.44 8.22 -3.32
N ALA A 303 -19.54 7.70 -4.15
CA ALA A 303 -19.24 6.28 -4.25
C ALA A 303 -18.64 5.72 -2.96
N ALA A 304 -17.87 6.50 -2.20
CA ALA A 304 -17.33 6.09 -0.91
C ALA A 304 -18.41 5.98 0.18
N LEU A 305 -19.41 6.87 0.16
CA LEU A 305 -20.43 6.96 1.21
C LEU A 305 -21.60 5.97 1.04
N VAL A 306 -21.99 5.65 -0.20
CA VAL A 306 -23.18 4.84 -0.48
C VAL A 306 -22.79 3.37 -0.62
N PRO A 307 -23.15 2.42 0.26
CA PRO A 307 -22.80 1.00 0.08
C PRO A 307 -23.28 0.39 -1.25
N ARG A 308 -22.59 -0.65 -1.75
CA ARG A 308 -22.99 -1.35 -2.99
C ARG A 308 -24.39 -1.98 -2.93
N ILE A 309 -24.92 -2.21 -1.73
CA ILE A 309 -26.31 -2.67 -1.53
C ILE A 309 -27.32 -1.67 -2.11
N PHE A 310 -27.05 -0.36 -1.94
CA PHE A 310 -27.92 0.72 -2.39
C PHE A 310 -27.50 1.30 -3.75
N TRP A 311 -26.31 0.95 -4.24
CA TRP A 311 -25.82 1.32 -5.57
C TRP A 311 -25.07 0.12 -6.18
N PRO A 312 -25.79 -0.83 -6.80
CA PRO A 312 -25.19 -2.04 -7.37
C PRO A 312 -24.15 -1.73 -8.45
N ASP A 313 -24.50 -0.80 -9.35
CA ASP A 313 -23.66 -0.35 -10.47
C ASP A 313 -22.70 0.78 -10.10
N LYS A 314 -22.32 0.87 -8.82
CA LYS A 314 -21.40 1.89 -8.35
C LYS A 314 -20.08 1.84 -9.14
N PRO A 315 -19.62 2.97 -9.70
CA PRO A 315 -18.32 3.06 -10.35
C PRO A 315 -17.20 2.56 -9.45
N GLY A 316 -16.36 1.69 -10.00
CA GLY A 316 -15.11 1.30 -9.34
C GLY A 316 -14.15 2.49 -9.27
N ALA A 317 -13.53 2.69 -8.11
CA ALA A 317 -12.46 3.67 -7.97
C ALA A 317 -11.29 3.30 -8.90
N GLY A 318 -10.85 4.22 -9.76
CA GLY A 318 -9.76 3.98 -10.71
C GLY A 318 -10.08 2.99 -11.83
N GLY A 319 -11.37 2.78 -12.17
CA GLY A 319 -11.77 1.86 -13.23
C GLY A 319 -11.16 2.20 -14.59
N ALA A 320 -10.99 1.19 -15.47
CA ALA A 320 -10.35 1.38 -16.77
C ALA A 320 -11.01 2.42 -17.68
N HIS A 321 -12.31 2.64 -17.54
CA HIS A 321 -12.98 3.70 -18.28
C HIS A 321 -12.48 5.10 -17.86
N ILE A 322 -12.24 5.33 -16.55
CA ILE A 322 -11.66 6.58 -16.04
C ILE A 322 -10.21 6.69 -16.51
N TRP A 323 -9.46 5.60 -16.43
CA TRP A 323 -8.08 5.55 -16.88
C TRP A 323 -7.96 5.91 -18.37
N TYR A 324 -8.73 5.23 -19.22
CA TYR A 324 -8.75 5.48 -20.65
C TYR A 324 -9.19 6.91 -20.97
N ARG A 325 -10.25 7.40 -20.31
CA ARG A 325 -10.73 8.77 -20.49
C ARG A 325 -9.64 9.81 -20.23
N PHE A 326 -8.83 9.62 -19.18
CA PHE A 326 -7.84 10.63 -18.76
C PHE A 326 -6.41 10.35 -19.23
N THR A 327 -6.11 9.23 -19.87
CA THR A 327 -4.76 8.92 -20.38
C THR A 327 -4.73 8.53 -21.85
N GLY A 328 -5.87 8.21 -22.47
CA GLY A 328 -5.95 7.64 -23.82
C GLY A 328 -5.43 6.20 -23.92
N ILE A 329 -4.99 5.59 -22.82
CA ILE A 329 -4.36 4.26 -22.81
C ILE A 329 -5.40 3.20 -22.46
N PRO A 330 -5.70 2.25 -23.36
CA PRO A 330 -6.63 1.17 -23.06
C PRO A 330 -6.02 0.21 -22.02
N GLN A 331 -6.84 -0.29 -21.10
CA GLN A 331 -6.48 -1.37 -20.18
C GLN A 331 -7.26 -2.64 -20.55
N PRO A 332 -6.68 -3.54 -21.37
CA PRO A 332 -7.39 -4.72 -21.89
C PRO A 332 -8.04 -5.58 -20.80
N GLU A 333 -7.41 -5.69 -19.62
CA GLU A 333 -7.86 -6.52 -18.50
C GLU A 333 -9.19 -6.07 -17.87
N LEU A 334 -9.64 -4.84 -18.12
CA LEU A 334 -10.83 -4.26 -17.48
C LEU A 334 -11.95 -3.89 -18.49
N PHE A 335 -11.68 -3.97 -19.79
CA PHE A 335 -12.73 -3.85 -20.82
C PHE A 335 -13.58 -5.13 -20.94
N HIS A 336 -13.04 -6.29 -20.51
CA HIS A 336 -13.75 -7.57 -20.57
C HIS A 336 -14.77 -7.76 -19.44
N GLU A 337 -14.54 -7.21 -18.24
CA GLU A 337 -15.50 -7.32 -17.12
C GLU A 337 -16.84 -6.63 -17.41
N HIS A 338 -16.88 -5.63 -18.30
CA HIS A 338 -18.13 -4.99 -18.71
C HIS A 338 -18.90 -5.74 -19.82
N ARG A 339 -18.34 -6.79 -20.42
CA ARG A 339 -19.04 -7.60 -21.44
C ARG A 339 -19.47 -8.98 -20.95
N SER A 340 -18.96 -9.45 -19.81
CA SER A 340 -19.32 -10.77 -19.25
C SER A 340 -20.36 -10.73 -18.12
N GLY A 341 -20.98 -9.57 -17.87
CA GLY A 341 -22.07 -9.38 -16.90
C GLY A 341 -23.42 -9.07 -17.55
N GLY A 342 -23.77 -9.83 -18.60
CA GLY A 342 -25.12 -9.85 -19.19
C GLY A 342 -25.86 -11.10 -18.76
#